data_AF-H9V8J3-F1
#
_entry.id   AF-H9V8J3-F1
#
_cell.length_a   1.000
_cell.length_b   1.000
_cell.length_c   1.000
_cell.angle_alpha   90.00
_cell.angle_beta   90.00
_cell.angle_gamma   90.00
#
_symmetry.space_group_name_H-M   'P 1'
#
loop_
_entity.id
_entity.type
_entity.pdbx_description
1 polymer ?
#
loop_
_entity_poly.entity_id
_entity_poly.type
_entity_poly.pdbx_seq_one_letter_code
_entity_poly.pdbx_strand_id
1 'polypeptide(L)' 'PHLFVSCRSFTVKDDIFCLFEGTLENLPSLRQQYGLSKSVNEGLLVIEAYKTLRDRAPYPASHVVGHLDGQ' A
#
# COMPACT_ATOMS: atom_id res chain seq x y z
N PRO A 1 -2.52 23.39 -16.56
CA PRO A 1 -1.70 22.95 -15.42
C PRO A 1 -2.60 22.43 -14.29
N HIS A 2 -2.94 21.14 -14.35
CA HIS A 2 -3.66 20.47 -13.27
C HIS A 2 -2.66 20.25 -12.14
N LEU A 3 -2.75 21.02 -11.07
CA LEU A 3 -2.08 20.67 -9.82
C LEU A 3 -2.69 19.35 -9.34
N PHE A 4 -2.03 18.24 -9.63
CA PHE A 4 -2.28 16.99 -8.94
C PHE A 4 -1.71 17.19 -7.54
N VAL A 5 -2.56 17.53 -6.57
CA VAL A 5 -2.16 17.57 -5.17
C VAL A 5 -1.97 16.11 -4.76
N SER A 6 -0.74 15.62 -4.90
CA SER A 6 -0.38 14.31 -4.37
C SER A 6 -0.27 14.43 -2.86
N CYS A 7 -1.20 13.80 -2.14
CA CYS A 7 -1.23 13.87 -0.69
C CYS A 7 -0.18 12.90 -0.14
N ARG A 8 0.93 13.44 0.39
CA ARG A 8 1.93 12.64 1.09
C ARG A 8 1.39 12.22 2.46
N SER A 9 1.29 10.91 2.66
CA SER A 9 0.85 10.29 3.91
C SER A 9 2.00 9.52 4.56
N PHE A 10 2.02 9.51 5.88
CA PHE A 10 2.93 8.70 6.67
C PHE A 10 2.12 7.78 7.57
N THR A 11 2.36 6.48 7.48
CA THR A 11 1.63 5.45 8.21
C THR A 11 2.60 4.54 8.93
N VAL A 12 2.21 4.07 10.12
CA VAL A 12 2.97 3.12 10.92
C VAL A 12 2.04 2.04 11.43
N LYS A 13 2.44 0.77 11.29
CA LYS A 13 1.75 -0.38 11.89
C LYS A 13 2.75 -1.53 12.08
N ASP A 14 2.68 -2.21 13.22
CA ASP A 14 3.54 -3.38 13.55
C ASP A 14 5.05 -3.11 13.33
N ASP A 15 5.53 -1.94 13.75
CA ASP A 15 6.91 -1.45 13.56
C ASP A 15 7.37 -1.32 12.10
N ILE A 16 6.43 -1.35 11.15
CA ILE A 16 6.66 -1.07 9.73
C ILE A 16 6.21 0.36 9.45
N PHE A 17 7.12 1.14 8.86
CA PHE A 17 6.91 2.53 8.50
C PHE A 17 6.71 2.65 6.99
N CYS A 18 5.71 3.43 6.56
CA CYS A 18 5.45 3.69 5.16
C CYS A 18 5.25 5.20 4.94
N LEU A 19 6.05 5.75 4.05
CA LEU A 19 5.80 7.05 3.43
C LEU A 19 5.20 6.77 2.05
N PHE A 20 3.98 7.26 1.82
CA PHE A 20 3.27 7.06 0.57
C PHE A 20 2.82 8.41 0.01
N GLU A 21 3.08 8.65 -1.26
CA GLU A 21 2.66 9.84 -1.98
C GLU A 21 2.05 9.37 -3.30
N GLY A 22 0.79 9.73 -3.54
CA GLY A 22 0.04 9.32 -4.71
C GLY A 22 -1.39 8.92 -4.39
N THR A 23 -2.04 8.30 -5.36
CA THR A 23 -3.35 7.67 -5.21
C THR A 23 -3.38 6.33 -5.92
N LEU A 24 -3.92 5.30 -5.28
CA LEU A 24 -4.07 3.97 -5.88
C LEU A 24 -5.45 3.83 -6.53
N GLU A 25 -5.49 3.53 -7.82
CA GLU A 25 -6.72 3.26 -8.57
C GLU A 25 -7.24 1.84 -8.32
N ASN A 26 -6.34 0.88 -8.09
CA ASN A 26 -6.67 -0.53 -7.87
C ASN A 26 -6.81 -0.93 -6.39
N LEU A 27 -7.01 0.04 -5.50
CA LEU A 27 -7.08 -0.16 -4.05
C LEU A 27 -8.11 -1.22 -3.60
N PRO A 28 -9.36 -1.26 -4.14
CA PRO A 28 -10.34 -2.30 -3.78
C PRO A 28 -9.88 -3.72 -4.15
N SER A 29 -9.25 -3.88 -5.31
CA SER A 29 -8.73 -5.15 -5.80
C SER A 29 -7.59 -5.65 -4.91
N LEU A 30 -6.67 -4.76 -4.53
CA LEU A 30 -5.57 -5.10 -3.62
C LEU A 30 -6.09 -5.51 -2.23
N ARG A 31 -7.09 -4.79 -1.68
CA ARG A 31 -7.71 -5.18 -0.41
C ARG A 31 -8.28 -6.61 -0.47
N GLN A 32 -8.93 -6.97 -1.57
CA GLN A 32 -9.47 -8.32 -1.74
C GLN A 32 -8.34 -9.37 -1.86
N GLN A 33 -7.31 -9.10 -2.66
CA GLN A 33 -6.19 -10.02 -2.89
C GLN A 33 -5.39 -10.30 -1.62
N TYR A 34 -5.18 -9.29 -0.78
CA TYR A 34 -4.46 -9.42 0.48
C TYR A 34 -5.35 -9.73 1.69
N GLY A 35 -6.69 -9.78 1.51
CA GLY A 35 -7.63 -10.08 2.58
C GLY A 35 -7.73 -8.98 3.65
N LEU A 36 -7.63 -7.71 3.25
CA LEU A 36 -7.56 -6.54 4.14
C LEU A 36 -8.93 -5.97 4.49
N SER A 37 -9.02 -5.31 5.64
CA SER A 37 -10.25 -4.64 6.09
C SER A 37 -10.69 -3.51 5.16
N LYS A 38 -11.99 -3.17 5.19
CA LYS A 38 -12.62 -2.15 4.33
C LYS A 38 -12.12 -0.71 4.61
N SER A 39 -11.47 -0.44 5.74
CA SER A 39 -11.08 0.91 6.20
C SER A 39 -9.57 1.17 6.15
N VAL A 40 -8.90 0.78 5.06
CA VAL A 40 -7.42 0.82 4.96
C VAL A 40 -6.98 1.88 3.94
N ASN A 41 -6.39 2.99 4.40
CA ASN A 41 -5.80 4.02 3.51
C ASN A 41 -4.60 3.44 2.72
N GLU A 42 -4.15 4.13 1.67
CA GLU A 42 -3.09 3.70 0.74
C GLU A 42 -1.82 3.24 1.47
N GLY A 43 -1.29 4.08 2.35
CA GLY A 43 -0.08 3.75 3.13
C GLY A 43 -0.28 2.54 4.06
N LEU A 44 -1.47 2.38 4.64
CA LEU A 44 -1.78 1.22 5.47
C LEU A 44 -1.91 -0.05 4.62
N LEU A 45 -2.43 0.06 3.40
CA LEU A 45 -2.53 -1.07 2.47
C LEU A 45 -1.14 -1.57 2.09
N VAL A 46 -0.21 -0.67 1.79
CA VAL A 46 1.17 -1.02 1.46
C VAL A 46 1.83 -1.78 2.61
N ILE A 47 1.65 -1.31 3.86
CA ILE A 47 2.17 -2.00 5.05
C ILE A 47 1.58 -3.41 5.18
N GLU A 48 0.27 -3.55 5.07
CA GLU A 48 -0.40 -4.84 5.21
C GLU A 48 -0.04 -5.83 4.09
N ALA A 49 0.04 -5.35 2.85
CA ALA A 49 0.45 -6.13 1.70
C ALA A 49 1.89 -6.63 1.86
N TYR A 50 2.80 -5.75 2.28
CA TYR A 50 4.19 -6.12 2.57
C TYR A 50 4.28 -7.14 3.69
N LYS A 51 3.58 -6.92 4.81
CA LYS A 51 3.54 -7.84 5.93
C LYS A 51 3.02 -9.22 5.51
N THR A 52 1.91 -9.27 4.77
CA THR A 52 1.31 -10.51 4.26
C THR A 52 2.27 -11.30 3.39
N LEU A 53 3.06 -10.62 2.56
CA LEU A 53 4.10 -11.28 1.77
C LEU A 53 5.25 -11.76 2.65
N ARG A 54 5.80 -10.87 3.50
CA ARG A 54 6.92 -11.19 4.41
C ARG A 54 6.64 -12.39 5.30
N ASP A 55 5.40 -12.51 5.80
CA ASP A 55 4.97 -13.61 6.66
C ASP A 55 4.91 -14.96 5.91
N ARG A 56 4.75 -14.94 4.58
CA ARG A 56 4.73 -16.15 3.72
C ARG A 56 6.13 -16.56 3.27
N ALA A 57 6.99 -15.60 2.97
CA ALA A 57 8.40 -15.80 2.60
C ALA A 57 9.11 -14.43 2.64
N PRO A 58 10.46 -14.37 2.68
CA PRO A 58 11.21 -13.12 2.67
C PRO A 58 11.17 -12.43 1.29
N TYR A 59 10.00 -11.98 0.85
CA TYR A 59 9.82 -11.26 -0.40
C TYR A 59 10.38 -9.83 -0.29
N PRO A 60 11.00 -9.30 -1.36
CA PRO A 60 11.41 -7.91 -1.41
C PRO A 60 10.19 -6.98 -1.50
N ALA A 61 10.33 -5.74 -1.02
CA ALA A 61 9.28 -4.73 -1.10
C ALA A 61 8.83 -4.42 -2.54
N SER A 62 9.71 -4.63 -3.53
CA SER A 62 9.40 -4.47 -4.96
C SER A 62 8.24 -5.34 -5.42
N HIS A 63 7.98 -6.48 -4.75
CA HIS A 63 6.86 -7.34 -5.09
C HIS A 63 5.50 -6.72 -4.75
N VAL A 64 5.44 -5.92 -3.68
CA VAL A 64 4.24 -5.13 -3.36
C VAL A 64 4.05 -4.02 -4.38
N VAL A 65 5.13 -3.31 -4.72
CA VAL A 65 5.13 -2.20 -5.67
C VAL A 65 4.63 -2.63 -7.04
N GLY A 66 4.99 -3.82 -7.51
CA GLY A 66 4.52 -4.35 -8.79
C GLY A 66 3.01 -4.61 -8.88
N HIS A 67 2.30 -4.63 -7.74
CA HIS A 67 0.85 -4.73 -7.71
C HIS A 67 0.16 -3.37 -7.56
N LEU A 68 0.87 -2.28 -7.31
CA LEU A 68 0.28 -0.95 -7.15
C LEU A 68 -0.01 -0.35 -8.53
N ASP A 69 -1.22 0.20 -8.70
CA ASP A 69 -1.62 0.89 -9.92
C ASP A 69 -2.23 2.24 -9.53
N GLY A 70 -1.72 3.33 -10.10
CA GLY A 70 -2.05 4.68 -9.65
C GLY A 70 -1.09 5.76 -10.16
N GLN A 71 -1.29 6.98 -9.64
CA GLN A 71 -0.50 8.19 -9.93
C GLN A 71 0.31 8.65 -8.73
#